data_AF-A0A0C3P217-F1
#
_entry.id   AF-A0A0C3P217-F1
#
_cell.length_a   1.000
_cell.length_b   1.000
_cell.length_c   1.000
_cell.angle_alpha   90.00
_cell.angle_beta   90.00
_cell.angle_gamma   90.00
#
_symmetry.space_group_name_H-M   'P 1'
#
loop_
_entity.id
_entity.type
_entity.pdbx_description
1 polymer ?
#
loop_
_entity_poly.entity_id
_entity_poly.type
_entity_poly.pdbx_seq_one_letter_code
_entity_poly.pdbx_strand_id
1 'polypeptide(L)'
;MGVFALFATFSFLLFVGLSDLVVAQDGGISGPTTSPAASGYQCDPNRCKLPSCNCASASPPGGLDPSEVPQFVVFTADDAIQSYTLDAINQLLAQRMNPNGCPIKMTYFTSISYTNYTLVTDWYVAGNEIADHTMTHVGSPPASEIDGNLIALNTLAGIPLSAIKGFRAPYLNYTNATFHLLADANFTYDSSVTSSIPVTDPDTDAYWPYTLDYGLANDCLTTPNICKGQPQIPGFWEIPMYAFFDDLGEDGPHLMDPWLDAADGDSTVNNTATLDYMKNTFTAHYNGNKQPIGLYTHPIHISLTYPGSDASTANINMINEFLDWVQEQRDVWIVSNEQLLAWVQNPVPISQLDSFDALKCKTPDVDSSVQICNGIPANEAGLLQECSFPDYPFFTCYGCPQSEPSPSNPNPPQQVATGQQARLRLPANCSTPFWDPIAGECLCTSTACQYTDQSLPIGPNGANLTGGNPSETYQSMPTLVLFNGVPGDFAVRASGISGLVSTLILGIVGAAAGRAVLNL
;
A
#
# COMPACT_ATOMS: atom_id res chain seq x y z
N MET A 1 -56.00 25.97 39.81
CA MET A 1 -55.71 26.96 38.76
C MET A 1 -54.46 27.70 39.19
N GLY A 2 -53.28 27.19 38.83
CA GLY A 2 -52.05 27.65 39.44
C GLY A 2 -50.82 27.31 38.62
N VAL A 3 -49.97 28.34 38.51
CA VAL A 3 -48.51 28.32 38.36
C VAL A 3 -47.97 27.66 37.07
N PHE A 4 -47.69 28.50 36.06
CA PHE A 4 -46.72 28.17 35.01
C PHE A 4 -45.57 29.18 35.05
N ALA A 5 -44.42 28.68 35.47
CA ALA A 5 -43.12 29.32 35.44
C ALA A 5 -42.18 28.44 34.60
N LEU A 6 -41.10 29.07 34.14
CA LEU A 6 -39.98 28.55 33.34
C LEU A 6 -40.25 28.35 31.85
N PHE A 7 -39.66 29.23 31.02
CA PHE A 7 -38.67 28.87 30.00
C PHE A 7 -38.07 30.18 29.44
N ALA A 8 -37.01 30.65 30.10
CA ALA A 8 -36.13 31.70 29.59
C ALA A 8 -34.75 31.46 30.17
N THR A 9 -33.90 30.74 29.43
CA THR A 9 -32.43 30.65 29.53
C THR A 9 -31.96 29.52 28.60
N PHE A 10 -30.77 29.65 28.03
CA PHE A 10 -30.13 28.79 27.01
C PHE A 10 -30.36 29.16 25.53
N SER A 11 -29.87 30.33 25.14
CA SER A 11 -29.37 30.60 23.78
C SER A 11 -28.05 31.38 23.88
N PHE A 12 -26.99 30.73 24.35
CA PHE A 12 -25.59 31.15 24.19
C PHE A 12 -24.71 30.03 24.75
N LEU A 13 -24.40 29.01 23.94
CA LEU A 13 -23.37 27.96 24.14
C LEU A 13 -23.59 26.87 23.08
N LEU A 14 -23.27 27.15 21.82
CA LEU A 14 -23.28 26.17 20.73
C LEU A 14 -22.32 26.59 19.60
N PHE A 15 -21.16 27.15 19.99
CA PHE A 15 -20.11 27.60 19.06
C PHE A 15 -18.68 27.38 19.62
N VAL A 16 -18.51 26.36 20.47
CA VAL A 16 -17.19 25.90 20.92
C VAL A 16 -17.26 24.37 20.95
N GLY A 17 -16.50 23.69 20.11
CA GLY A 17 -16.45 22.22 20.05
C GLY A 17 -16.48 21.58 18.66
N LEU A 18 -16.24 22.33 17.58
CA LEU A 18 -15.99 21.80 16.24
C LEU A 18 -14.51 21.90 15.83
N SER A 19 -13.61 22.05 16.80
CA SER A 19 -12.17 22.25 16.58
C SER A 19 -11.33 20.98 16.76
N ASP A 20 -11.93 19.86 17.17
CA ASP A 20 -11.18 18.63 17.50
C ASP A 20 -11.67 17.40 16.71
N LEU A 21 -12.30 17.59 15.56
CA LEU A 21 -12.32 16.54 14.53
C LEU A 21 -11.02 16.69 13.74
N VAL A 22 -9.92 16.28 14.37
CA VAL A 22 -8.77 15.75 13.61
C VAL A 22 -9.37 14.61 12.80
N VAL A 23 -9.61 14.87 11.51
CA VAL A 23 -9.78 13.79 10.53
C VAL A 23 -8.52 12.97 10.73
N ALA A 24 -8.64 11.77 11.28
CA ALA A 24 -7.50 10.89 11.43
C ALA A 24 -6.98 10.64 10.01
N GLN A 25 -5.93 11.38 9.66
CA GLN A 25 -5.12 11.12 8.50
C GLN A 25 -4.37 9.82 8.81
N ASP A 26 -4.41 8.89 7.87
CA ASP A 26 -3.78 7.59 8.03
C ASP A 26 -2.33 7.76 8.52
N GLY A 27 -1.96 7.02 9.57
CA GLY A 27 -0.58 6.94 10.03
C GLY A 27 0.03 8.19 10.65
N GLY A 28 -0.74 9.23 10.98
CA GLY A 28 -0.22 10.35 11.79
C GLY A 28 0.19 9.87 13.19
N ILE A 29 1.47 10.05 13.55
CA ILE A 29 2.01 9.71 14.88
C ILE A 29 2.35 10.99 15.65
N SER A 30 2.22 10.93 16.98
CA SER A 30 2.40 12.10 17.86
C SER A 30 3.46 11.89 18.95
N GLY A 31 4.34 10.91 18.73
CA GLY A 31 5.40 10.52 19.65
C GLY A 31 5.83 9.08 19.44
N PRO A 32 6.66 8.53 20.33
CA PRO A 32 7.20 7.18 20.19
C PRO A 32 6.12 6.12 20.38
N THR A 33 6.13 5.12 19.51
CA THR A 33 5.25 3.93 19.54
C THR A 33 5.94 2.74 20.21
N THR A 34 7.23 2.85 20.52
CA THR A 34 8.03 1.88 21.27
C THR A 34 8.66 2.55 22.49
N SER A 35 8.95 1.78 23.55
CA SER A 35 9.80 2.23 24.66
C SER A 35 10.58 1.06 25.26
N PRO A 36 11.71 1.28 25.96
CA PRO A 36 12.45 0.21 26.61
C PRO A 36 11.60 -0.64 27.58
N ALA A 37 10.63 -0.04 28.25
CA ALA A 37 9.73 -0.76 29.18
C ALA A 37 8.70 -1.62 28.45
N ALA A 38 8.17 -1.13 27.32
CA ALA A 38 7.21 -1.86 26.50
C ALA A 38 7.89 -2.93 25.63
N SER A 39 9.14 -2.68 25.22
CA SER A 39 9.97 -3.63 24.47
C SER A 39 10.23 -4.90 25.27
N GLY A 40 10.15 -6.05 24.61
CA GLY A 40 10.51 -7.35 25.17
C GLY A 40 10.95 -8.34 24.11
N TYR A 41 11.32 -7.83 22.93
CA TYR A 41 11.75 -8.64 21.81
C TYR A 41 13.05 -9.35 22.16
N GLN A 42 13.11 -10.65 21.87
CA GLN A 42 14.29 -11.47 22.07
C GLN A 42 14.46 -12.40 20.88
N CYS A 43 15.56 -12.22 20.15
CA CYS A 43 15.92 -13.07 19.03
C CYS A 43 17.22 -13.84 19.32
N ASP A 44 17.30 -15.09 18.87
CA ASP A 44 18.56 -15.82 18.85
C ASP A 44 19.21 -15.67 17.47
N PRO A 45 20.21 -14.78 17.32
CA PRO A 45 20.85 -14.52 16.02
C PRO A 45 21.66 -15.71 15.52
N ASN A 46 21.91 -16.74 16.33
CA ASN A 46 22.57 -17.97 15.86
C ASN A 46 21.59 -18.91 15.12
N ARG A 47 20.29 -18.78 15.41
CA ARG A 47 19.23 -19.59 14.80
C ARG A 47 18.51 -18.84 13.68
N CYS A 48 18.29 -17.55 13.87
CA CYS A 48 17.69 -16.68 12.85
C CYS A 48 18.76 -16.26 11.84
N LYS A 49 18.73 -16.83 10.63
CA LYS A 49 19.73 -16.59 9.58
C LYS A 49 19.07 -16.28 8.23
N LEU A 50 19.66 -15.32 7.53
CA LEU A 50 19.34 -15.00 6.14
C LEU A 50 19.57 -16.23 5.22
N PRO A 51 18.80 -16.36 4.13
CA PRO A 51 17.77 -15.42 3.64
C PRO A 51 16.40 -15.61 4.29
N SER A 52 16.20 -16.62 5.14
CA SER A 52 14.87 -17.00 5.64
C SER A 52 14.45 -16.31 6.93
N CYS A 53 15.38 -15.76 7.70
CA CYS A 53 15.11 -15.11 8.99
C CYS A 53 16.10 -13.99 9.25
N ASN A 54 15.62 -12.83 9.70
CA ASN A 54 16.46 -11.74 10.18
C ASN A 54 15.92 -11.23 11.52
N CYS A 55 16.78 -11.07 12.52
CA CYS A 55 16.37 -10.46 13.79
C CYS A 55 16.15 -8.96 13.60
N ALA A 56 15.20 -8.38 14.32
CA ALA A 56 15.09 -6.93 14.41
C ALA A 56 16.40 -6.36 14.97
N SER A 57 17.03 -5.47 14.21
CA SER A 57 18.32 -4.87 14.54
C SER A 57 18.51 -3.55 13.81
N ALA A 58 19.11 -2.57 14.49
CA ALA A 58 19.57 -1.34 13.86
C ALA A 58 20.82 -1.58 12.99
N SER A 59 21.54 -2.69 13.19
CA SER A 59 22.73 -3.03 12.40
C SER A 59 22.36 -3.57 11.01
N PRO A 60 23.16 -3.28 9.97
CA PRO A 60 22.87 -3.76 8.62
C PRO A 60 22.78 -5.29 8.51
N PRO A 61 21.86 -5.82 7.67
CA PRO A 61 21.76 -7.25 7.38
C PRO A 61 23.07 -7.80 6.82
N GLY A 62 23.35 -9.08 7.12
CA GLY A 62 24.57 -9.75 6.66
C GLY A 62 25.85 -9.33 7.39
N GLY A 63 25.77 -8.40 8.35
CA GLY A 63 26.93 -7.91 9.10
C GLY A 63 27.88 -7.06 8.25
N LEU A 64 27.35 -6.39 7.22
CA LEU A 64 28.11 -5.44 6.41
C LEU A 64 28.58 -4.25 7.25
N ASP A 65 29.76 -3.72 6.93
CA ASP A 65 30.20 -2.44 7.46
C ASP A 65 29.27 -1.34 6.90
N PRO A 66 28.77 -0.39 7.71
CA PRO A 66 27.88 0.67 7.22
C PRO A 66 28.42 1.45 6.02
N SER A 67 29.75 1.55 5.86
CA SER A 67 30.37 2.20 4.70
C SER A 67 30.19 1.43 3.39
N GLU A 68 29.88 0.14 3.44
CA GLU A 68 29.60 -0.73 2.29
C GLU A 68 28.10 -0.89 2.01
N VAL A 69 27.24 -0.35 2.86
CA VAL A 69 25.79 -0.50 2.76
C VAL A 69 25.22 0.57 1.82
N PRO A 70 24.35 0.24 0.86
CA PRO A 70 23.55 1.23 0.14
C PRO A 70 22.57 1.95 1.07
N GLN A 71 22.34 3.24 0.88
CA GLN A 71 21.19 3.89 1.51
C GLN A 71 19.96 3.66 0.65
N PHE A 72 18.99 2.90 1.15
CA PHE A 72 17.71 2.73 0.47
C PHE A 72 16.73 3.83 0.88
N VAL A 73 16.03 4.35 -0.12
CA VAL A 73 14.86 5.20 0.03
C VAL A 73 13.68 4.43 -0.56
N VAL A 74 12.64 4.23 0.23
CA VAL A 74 11.45 3.50 -0.19
C VAL A 74 10.34 4.51 -0.43
N PHE A 75 9.88 4.62 -1.67
CA PHE A 75 8.73 5.46 -1.98
C PHE A 75 7.49 4.59 -2.10
N THR A 76 6.41 4.95 -1.40
CA THR A 76 5.15 4.21 -1.47
C THR A 76 3.98 5.14 -1.71
N ALA A 77 2.94 4.58 -2.30
CA ALA A 77 1.65 5.24 -2.48
C ALA A 77 0.56 4.30 -1.98
N ASP A 78 -0.41 4.84 -1.25
CA ASP A 78 -1.53 4.09 -0.73
C ASP A 78 -2.83 4.47 -1.47
N ASP A 79 -3.90 3.71 -1.26
CA ASP A 79 -5.24 3.87 -1.83
C ASP A 79 -5.43 3.54 -3.31
N ALA A 80 -6.37 4.24 -3.95
CA ALA A 80 -6.89 3.94 -5.26
C ALA A 80 -5.94 4.41 -6.36
N ILE A 81 -5.71 3.54 -7.35
CA ILE A 81 -4.96 3.90 -8.55
C ILE A 81 -5.89 4.56 -9.57
N GLN A 82 -5.61 5.83 -9.87
CA GLN A 82 -6.35 6.67 -10.80
C GLN A 82 -5.37 7.50 -11.65
N SER A 83 -5.85 8.08 -12.75
CA SER A 83 -4.98 8.87 -13.63
C SER A 83 -4.32 10.03 -12.87
N TYR A 84 -5.10 10.73 -12.05
CA TYR A 84 -4.61 11.87 -11.27
C TYR A 84 -3.70 11.48 -10.09
N THR A 85 -3.78 10.24 -9.57
CA THR A 85 -2.82 9.75 -8.55
C THR A 85 -1.52 9.33 -9.20
N LEU A 86 -1.58 8.65 -10.35
CA LEU A 86 -0.37 8.31 -11.12
C LEU A 86 0.35 9.55 -11.67
N ASP A 87 -0.38 10.54 -12.17
CA ASP A 87 0.22 11.82 -12.57
C ASP A 87 0.94 12.50 -11.40
N ALA A 88 0.36 12.44 -10.21
CA ALA A 88 0.92 13.02 -8.99
C ALA A 88 2.19 12.30 -8.50
N ILE A 89 2.29 10.99 -8.72
CA ILE A 89 3.52 10.23 -8.46
C ILE A 89 4.55 10.48 -9.57
N ASN A 90 4.14 10.45 -10.83
CA ASN A 90 5.04 10.59 -11.97
C ASN A 90 5.72 11.96 -12.02
N GLN A 91 5.08 13.04 -11.59
CA GLN A 91 5.75 14.34 -11.44
C GLN A 91 6.92 14.32 -10.43
N LEU A 92 6.94 13.35 -9.50
CA LEU A 92 8.03 13.19 -8.53
C LEU A 92 9.08 12.20 -9.00
N LEU A 93 8.67 11.11 -9.65
CA LEU A 93 9.53 9.94 -9.85
C LEU A 93 9.98 9.71 -11.31
N ALA A 94 9.23 10.16 -12.32
CA ALA A 94 9.48 9.76 -13.72
C ALA A 94 10.83 10.26 -14.27
N GLN A 95 11.34 11.37 -13.72
CA GLN A 95 12.63 11.96 -14.08
C GLN A 95 13.84 11.30 -13.39
N ARG A 96 13.61 10.33 -12.50
CA ARG A 96 14.62 9.83 -11.57
C ARG A 96 15.17 8.47 -11.99
N MET A 97 16.48 8.31 -11.82
CA MET A 97 17.20 7.06 -12.11
C MET A 97 18.00 6.63 -10.89
N ASN A 98 18.17 5.33 -10.72
CA ASN A 98 19.14 4.76 -9.79
C ASN A 98 20.55 4.77 -10.41
N PRO A 99 21.62 4.60 -9.62
CA PRO A 99 23.01 4.66 -10.09
C PRO A 99 23.35 3.72 -11.26
N ASN A 100 22.67 2.59 -11.39
CA ASN A 100 22.82 1.67 -12.53
C ASN A 100 22.13 2.14 -13.83
N GLY A 101 21.53 3.33 -13.84
CA GLY A 101 20.80 3.90 -14.97
C GLY A 101 19.37 3.37 -15.15
N CYS A 102 18.87 2.56 -14.21
CA CYS A 102 17.50 2.08 -14.26
C CYS A 102 16.52 3.12 -13.69
N PRO A 103 15.31 3.22 -14.25
CA PRO A 103 14.23 3.97 -13.62
C PRO A 103 14.00 3.45 -12.20
N ILE A 104 13.82 4.38 -11.26
CA ILE A 104 13.47 4.03 -9.89
C ILE A 104 12.14 3.27 -9.86
N LYS A 105 11.95 2.43 -8.84
CA LYS A 105 10.71 1.68 -8.61
C LYS A 105 10.13 2.03 -7.25
N MET A 106 8.83 1.81 -7.11
CA MET A 106 8.06 2.10 -5.91
C MET A 106 7.00 1.02 -5.66
N THR A 107 6.40 1.02 -4.47
CA THR A 107 5.34 0.08 -4.06
C THR A 107 4.01 0.78 -3.87
N TYR A 108 2.99 0.37 -4.64
CA TYR A 108 1.64 0.92 -4.51
C TYR A 108 0.78 -0.05 -3.71
N PHE A 109 0.37 0.33 -2.51
CA PHE A 109 -0.60 -0.41 -1.70
C PHE A 109 -2.00 -0.04 -2.17
N THR A 110 -2.59 -0.91 -3.00
CA THR A 110 -3.81 -0.59 -3.74
C THR A 110 -5.05 -1.11 -3.03
N SER A 111 -6.03 -0.22 -2.82
CA SER A 111 -7.41 -0.60 -2.47
C SER A 111 -8.32 -0.58 -3.70
N ILE A 112 -9.43 -1.34 -3.71
CA ILE A 112 -10.23 -1.46 -4.94
C ILE A 112 -11.24 -0.34 -5.15
N SER A 113 -11.64 0.32 -4.07
CA SER A 113 -12.65 1.38 -4.14
C SER A 113 -12.08 2.52 -4.97
N TYR A 114 -12.78 2.92 -6.03
CA TYR A 114 -12.29 3.91 -6.99
C TYR A 114 -11.03 3.50 -7.77
N THR A 115 -10.59 2.24 -7.79
CA THR A 115 -9.40 1.88 -8.58
C THR A 115 -9.73 1.67 -10.05
N ASN A 116 -8.89 2.22 -10.92
CA ASN A 116 -8.91 1.94 -12.34
C ASN A 116 -7.91 0.82 -12.67
N TYR A 117 -8.42 -0.39 -12.89
CA TYR A 117 -7.60 -1.60 -13.02
C TYR A 117 -6.66 -1.63 -14.24
N THR A 118 -6.96 -0.89 -15.31
CA THR A 118 -5.98 -0.76 -16.42
C THR A 118 -4.72 -0.06 -15.95
N LEU A 119 -4.86 0.99 -15.12
CA LEU A 119 -3.72 1.74 -14.61
C LEU A 119 -2.90 0.93 -13.61
N VAL A 120 -3.54 0.02 -12.85
CA VAL A 120 -2.84 -0.98 -12.02
C VAL A 120 -1.98 -1.89 -12.91
N THR A 121 -2.53 -2.33 -14.04
CA THR A 121 -1.83 -3.18 -15.02
C THR A 121 -0.61 -2.45 -15.58
N ASP A 122 -0.79 -1.21 -16.04
CA ASP A 122 0.27 -0.37 -16.60
C ASP A 122 1.39 -0.13 -15.58
N TRP A 123 1.02 0.15 -14.34
CA TRP A 123 1.97 0.42 -13.25
C TRP A 123 2.83 -0.81 -12.95
N TYR A 124 2.21 -1.98 -12.87
CA TYR A 124 2.90 -3.26 -12.70
C TYR A 124 3.82 -3.60 -13.88
N VAL A 125 3.34 -3.42 -15.12
CA VAL A 125 4.10 -3.74 -16.33
C VAL A 125 5.28 -2.79 -16.55
N ALA A 126 5.17 -1.55 -16.05
CA ALA A 126 6.29 -0.62 -15.91
C ALA A 126 7.34 -1.07 -14.86
N GLY A 127 7.09 -2.17 -14.15
CA GLY A 127 8.00 -2.81 -13.20
C GLY A 127 7.89 -2.31 -11.77
N ASN A 128 6.86 -1.51 -11.45
CA ASN A 128 6.57 -1.14 -10.06
C ASN A 128 5.86 -2.28 -9.33
N GLU A 129 5.94 -2.26 -8.01
CA GLU A 129 5.26 -3.23 -7.17
C GLU A 129 3.81 -2.81 -6.92
N ILE A 130 2.90 -3.78 -7.00
CA ILE A 130 1.50 -3.67 -6.56
C ILE A 130 1.35 -4.55 -5.31
N ALA A 131 0.89 -3.94 -4.23
CA ALA A 131 0.66 -4.54 -2.93
C ALA A 131 -0.79 -4.34 -2.50
N ASP A 132 -1.23 -5.10 -1.50
CA ASP A 132 -2.62 -5.14 -1.04
C ASP A 132 -2.88 -4.07 0.05
N HIS A 133 -3.98 -3.34 -0.09
CA HIS A 133 -4.47 -2.36 0.89
C HIS A 133 -5.96 -2.53 1.21
N THR A 134 -6.46 -3.77 1.21
CA THR A 134 -7.86 -4.17 1.41
C THR A 134 -8.82 -3.73 0.29
N MET A 135 -10.04 -4.28 0.25
CA MET A 135 -11.01 -3.87 -0.77
C MET A 135 -11.62 -2.50 -0.48
N THR A 136 -12.08 -2.31 0.76
CA THR A 136 -12.90 -1.15 1.15
C THR A 136 -12.22 -0.22 2.15
N HIS A 137 -10.90 -0.33 2.28
CA HIS A 137 -10.08 0.55 3.12
C HIS A 137 -10.49 0.50 4.61
N VAL A 138 -10.45 -0.71 5.19
CA VAL A 138 -10.84 -0.94 6.59
C VAL A 138 -9.67 -1.38 7.46
N GLY A 139 -9.54 -0.77 8.64
CA GLY A 139 -8.61 -1.19 9.67
C GLY A 139 -9.05 -2.50 10.35
N SER A 140 -8.10 -3.20 10.97
CA SER A 140 -8.29 -4.55 11.53
C SER A 140 -9.02 -5.48 10.54
N PRO A 141 -8.53 -5.62 9.29
CA PRO A 141 -9.33 -6.16 8.22
C PRO A 141 -9.63 -7.66 8.40
N PRO A 142 -10.88 -8.10 8.14
CA PRO A 142 -11.21 -9.51 8.04
C PRO A 142 -10.61 -10.12 6.76
N ALA A 143 -10.48 -11.46 6.72
CA ALA A 143 -9.95 -12.19 5.56
C ALA A 143 -10.63 -11.82 4.23
N SER A 144 -11.95 -11.57 4.22
CA SER A 144 -12.69 -11.20 3.01
C SER A 144 -12.22 -9.90 2.35
N GLU A 145 -11.63 -8.99 3.13
CA GLU A 145 -11.09 -7.73 2.63
C GLU A 145 -9.71 -7.93 1.99
N ILE A 146 -8.89 -8.82 2.56
CA ILE A 146 -7.55 -9.15 2.07
C ILE A 146 -7.66 -10.07 0.86
N ASP A 147 -8.27 -11.25 1.03
CA ASP A 147 -8.44 -12.24 -0.03
C ASP A 147 -9.24 -11.68 -1.22
N GLY A 148 -10.23 -10.83 -0.91
CA GLY A 148 -11.06 -10.21 -1.92
C GLY A 148 -10.29 -9.20 -2.78
N ASN A 149 -9.32 -8.48 -2.21
CA ASN A 149 -8.48 -7.55 -2.94
C ASN A 149 -7.45 -8.30 -3.81
N LEU A 150 -6.83 -9.36 -3.29
CA LEU A 150 -6.02 -10.29 -4.10
C LEU A 150 -6.79 -10.82 -5.33
N ILE A 151 -8.04 -11.25 -5.12
CA ILE A 151 -8.91 -11.71 -6.21
C ILE A 151 -9.20 -10.58 -7.20
N ALA A 152 -9.52 -9.37 -6.74
CA ALA A 152 -9.85 -8.24 -7.62
C ALA A 152 -8.64 -7.77 -8.44
N LEU A 153 -7.47 -7.60 -7.82
CA LEU A 153 -6.23 -7.21 -8.51
C LEU A 153 -5.82 -8.26 -9.55
N ASN A 154 -5.93 -9.55 -9.22
CA ASN A 154 -5.66 -10.60 -10.20
C ASN A 154 -6.70 -10.63 -11.32
N THR A 155 -7.99 -10.60 -10.99
CA THR A 155 -9.03 -10.85 -11.99
C THR A 155 -9.31 -9.63 -12.85
N LEU A 156 -9.18 -8.41 -12.34
CA LEU A 156 -9.53 -7.17 -13.04
C LEU A 156 -8.31 -6.39 -13.56
N ALA A 157 -7.13 -6.53 -12.94
CA ALA A 157 -5.87 -5.95 -13.43
C ALA A 157 -4.88 -7.00 -13.94
N GLY A 158 -5.18 -8.30 -13.81
CA GLY A 158 -4.29 -9.33 -14.33
C GLY A 158 -2.95 -9.39 -13.60
N ILE A 159 -2.89 -8.97 -12.34
CA ILE A 159 -1.66 -9.06 -11.56
C ILE A 159 -1.48 -10.52 -11.12
N PRO A 160 -0.34 -11.17 -11.38
CA PRO A 160 -0.13 -12.53 -10.93
C PRO A 160 -0.12 -12.59 -9.40
N LEU A 161 -0.72 -13.60 -8.79
CA LEU A 161 -0.85 -13.66 -7.34
C LEU A 161 0.51 -13.75 -6.66
N SER A 162 1.47 -14.50 -7.23
CA SER A 162 2.83 -14.54 -6.68
C SER A 162 3.59 -13.20 -6.76
N ALA A 163 3.07 -12.22 -7.50
CA ALA A 163 3.63 -10.87 -7.55
C ALA A 163 3.03 -9.94 -6.49
N ILE A 164 1.85 -10.26 -5.91
CA ILE A 164 1.25 -9.48 -4.83
C ILE A 164 1.81 -10.00 -3.50
N LYS A 165 2.96 -9.46 -3.10
CA LYS A 165 3.75 -9.98 -1.96
C LYS A 165 3.57 -9.19 -0.68
N GLY A 166 3.23 -7.91 -0.82
CA GLY A 166 3.14 -6.95 0.27
C GLY A 166 1.72 -6.64 0.68
N PHE A 167 1.57 -6.29 1.95
CA PHE A 167 0.34 -5.76 2.51
C PHE A 167 0.63 -4.53 3.38
N ARG A 168 -0.32 -3.59 3.41
CA ARG A 168 -0.37 -2.53 4.42
C ARG A 168 -1.81 -2.41 4.92
N ALA A 169 -2.00 -2.36 6.23
CA ALA A 169 -3.29 -2.15 6.85
C ALA A 169 -3.74 -0.69 6.67
N PRO A 170 -4.98 -0.43 6.21
CA PRO A 170 -5.59 0.89 6.27
C PRO A 170 -5.49 1.51 7.66
N TYR A 171 -5.24 2.83 7.71
CA TYR A 171 -5.00 3.60 8.94
C TYR A 171 -3.80 3.14 9.77
N LEU A 172 -2.95 2.26 9.22
CA LEU A 172 -1.95 1.48 9.97
C LEU A 172 -2.57 0.70 11.14
N ASN A 173 -3.87 0.40 11.05
CA ASN A 173 -4.61 -0.25 12.11
C ASN A 173 -4.64 -1.76 11.87
N TYR A 174 -3.69 -2.46 12.48
CA TYR A 174 -3.56 -3.91 12.42
C TYR A 174 -3.76 -4.53 13.81
N THR A 175 -3.88 -5.86 13.83
CA THR A 175 -3.92 -6.65 15.07
C THR A 175 -3.01 -7.86 14.94
N ASN A 176 -2.75 -8.57 16.03
CA ASN A 176 -2.08 -9.88 15.99
C ASN A 176 -2.75 -10.86 15.01
N ALA A 177 -4.09 -10.81 14.89
CA ALA A 177 -4.83 -11.66 13.95
C ALA A 177 -4.58 -11.27 12.50
N THR A 178 -4.35 -9.98 12.21
CA THR A 178 -4.05 -9.50 10.86
C THR A 178 -2.82 -10.21 10.29
N PHE A 179 -1.70 -10.28 11.02
CA PHE A 179 -0.49 -10.96 10.54
C PHE A 179 -0.69 -12.45 10.25
N HIS A 180 -1.49 -13.15 11.07
CA HIS A 180 -1.82 -14.55 10.79
C HIS A 180 -2.66 -14.71 9.52
N LEU A 181 -3.61 -13.81 9.28
CA LEU A 181 -4.37 -13.80 8.02
C LEU A 181 -3.47 -13.57 6.81
N LEU A 182 -2.50 -12.65 6.91
CA LEU A 182 -1.54 -12.38 5.83
C LEU A 182 -0.66 -13.61 5.55
N ALA A 183 -0.17 -14.27 6.60
CA ALA A 183 0.62 -15.49 6.46
C ALA A 183 -0.20 -16.64 5.83
N ASP A 184 -1.46 -16.81 6.25
CA ASP A 184 -2.37 -17.82 5.69
C ASP A 184 -2.70 -17.53 4.20
N ALA A 185 -2.77 -16.25 3.83
CA ALA A 185 -2.92 -15.80 2.44
C ALA A 185 -1.60 -15.77 1.64
N ASN A 186 -0.49 -16.26 2.22
CA ASN A 186 0.81 -16.40 1.59
C ASN A 186 1.45 -15.07 1.14
N PHE A 187 1.17 -13.98 1.85
CA PHE A 187 1.95 -12.74 1.74
C PHE A 187 3.37 -12.98 2.23
N THR A 188 4.31 -12.22 1.66
CA THR A 188 5.73 -12.27 2.05
C THR A 188 6.03 -11.29 3.17
N TYR A 189 5.42 -10.11 3.13
CA TYR A 189 5.70 -9.06 4.10
C TYR A 189 4.47 -8.20 4.43
N ASP A 190 4.48 -7.64 5.64
CA ASP A 190 3.68 -6.49 6.06
C ASP A 190 4.54 -5.22 6.11
N SER A 191 3.93 -4.07 5.88
CA SER A 191 4.53 -2.75 6.09
C SER A 191 3.49 -1.81 6.71
N SER A 192 2.96 -2.21 7.86
CA SER A 192 1.99 -1.43 8.63
C SER A 192 2.57 -0.91 9.94
N VAL A 193 3.68 -1.50 10.41
CA VAL A 193 4.26 -1.22 11.72
C VAL A 193 5.21 -0.03 11.64
N THR A 194 5.19 0.85 12.63
CA THR A 194 5.95 2.11 12.57
C THR A 194 7.28 2.04 13.32
N SER A 195 8.27 2.80 12.84
CA SER A 195 9.47 3.16 13.59
C SER A 195 9.45 4.66 13.83
N SER A 196 9.40 5.03 15.10
CA SER A 196 9.12 6.39 15.57
C SER A 196 10.12 6.86 16.64
N ILE A 197 11.28 6.21 16.73
CA ILE A 197 12.41 6.66 17.56
C ILE A 197 13.61 6.96 16.65
N PRO A 198 14.23 8.17 16.73
CA PRO A 198 15.33 8.56 15.85
C PRO A 198 16.47 7.53 15.82
N VAL A 199 17.09 7.30 14.66
CA VAL A 199 18.24 6.38 14.51
C VAL A 199 19.47 6.77 15.36
N THR A 200 19.53 8.01 15.83
CA THR A 200 20.58 8.51 16.72
C THR A 200 20.36 8.13 18.18
N ASP A 201 19.17 7.67 18.53
CA ASP A 201 18.86 7.22 19.88
C ASP A 201 19.45 5.82 20.13
N PRO A 202 20.12 5.56 21.27
CA PRO A 202 20.67 4.24 21.59
C PRO A 202 19.60 3.13 21.71
N ASP A 203 18.36 3.48 22.02
CA ASP A 203 17.21 2.58 22.16
C ASP A 203 16.26 2.68 20.94
N THR A 204 16.77 3.15 19.80
CA THR A 204 16.00 3.29 18.55
C THR A 204 15.28 2.00 18.15
N ASP A 205 14.06 2.17 17.62
CA ASP A 205 13.28 1.10 16.99
C ASP A 205 13.40 1.11 15.46
N ALA A 206 14.29 1.94 14.90
CA ALA A 206 14.62 1.96 13.48
C ALA A 206 15.44 0.73 13.12
N TYR A 207 14.77 -0.41 13.10
CA TYR A 207 15.32 -1.71 12.74
C TYR A 207 15.25 -1.91 11.24
N TRP A 208 16.27 -2.54 10.66
CA TRP A 208 16.17 -3.09 9.31
C TRP A 208 15.02 -4.11 9.22
N PRO A 209 14.45 -4.36 8.02
CA PRO A 209 13.40 -5.35 7.86
C PRO A 209 13.76 -6.69 8.50
N TYR A 210 12.81 -7.29 9.20
CA TYR A 210 13.03 -8.46 10.03
C TYR A 210 11.89 -9.45 9.92
N THR A 211 12.10 -10.67 10.37
CA THR A 211 11.05 -11.69 10.35
C THR A 211 10.35 -11.85 11.69
N LEU A 212 9.10 -12.27 11.64
CA LEU A 212 8.27 -12.51 12.81
C LEU A 212 8.51 -13.89 13.46
N ASP A 213 9.61 -14.59 13.11
CA ASP A 213 10.08 -15.81 13.79
C ASP A 213 10.21 -15.65 15.31
N TYR A 214 10.44 -14.42 15.77
CA TYR A 214 10.60 -14.06 17.18
C TYR A 214 9.62 -12.96 17.64
N GLY A 215 8.56 -12.69 16.87
CA GLY A 215 7.60 -11.64 17.16
C GLY A 215 7.96 -10.27 16.58
N LEU A 216 7.07 -9.30 16.81
CA LEU A 216 7.31 -7.90 16.48
C LEU A 216 8.26 -7.24 17.47
N ALA A 217 8.96 -6.21 16.99
CA ALA A 217 9.90 -5.41 17.77
C ALA A 217 9.56 -3.91 17.79
N ASN A 218 8.59 -3.49 16.98
CA ASN A 218 8.12 -2.12 16.82
C ASN A 218 6.67 -1.97 17.34
N ASP A 219 6.22 -0.73 17.52
CA ASP A 219 4.85 -0.38 17.99
C ASP A 219 4.45 -1.04 19.33
N CYS A 220 5.43 -1.21 20.21
CA CYS A 220 5.24 -1.94 21.48
C CYS A 220 4.22 -1.30 22.43
N LEU A 221 3.89 -0.02 22.23
CA LEU A 221 2.89 0.74 22.97
C LEU A 221 1.51 0.73 22.30
N THR A 222 1.46 0.52 20.98
CA THR A 222 0.23 0.59 20.17
C THR A 222 -0.65 -0.63 20.40
N THR A 223 -0.07 -1.83 20.41
CA THR A 223 -0.80 -3.08 20.66
C THR A 223 -0.29 -3.79 21.92
N PRO A 224 -1.17 -4.07 22.91
CA PRO A 224 -0.75 -4.69 24.17
C PRO A 224 0.00 -6.01 23.96
N ASN A 225 1.21 -6.09 24.53
CA ASN A 225 2.09 -7.25 24.52
C ASN A 225 2.56 -7.72 23.13
N ILE A 226 2.38 -6.92 22.07
CA ILE A 226 2.78 -7.35 20.73
C ILE A 226 4.29 -7.61 20.67
N CYS A 227 5.12 -6.72 21.24
CA CYS A 227 6.56 -6.93 21.34
C CYS A 227 7.03 -7.95 22.40
N LYS A 228 6.14 -8.79 22.94
CA LYS A 228 6.49 -9.84 23.91
C LYS A 228 6.54 -11.22 23.23
N GLY A 229 7.13 -11.26 22.03
CA GLY A 229 7.31 -12.47 21.23
C GLY A 229 6.07 -12.88 20.43
N GLN A 230 5.23 -11.92 20.02
CA GLN A 230 4.03 -12.15 19.21
C GLN A 230 3.94 -11.18 18.03
N PRO A 231 3.19 -11.50 16.97
CA PRO A 231 2.84 -12.87 16.56
C PRO A 231 4.11 -13.65 16.20
N GLN A 232 4.13 -14.95 16.45
CA GLN A 232 5.26 -15.79 16.01
C GLN A 232 4.94 -16.47 14.68
N ILE A 233 5.47 -15.93 13.58
CA ILE A 233 5.19 -16.38 12.21
C ILE A 233 6.51 -16.54 11.46
N PRO A 234 7.08 -17.77 11.42
CA PRO A 234 8.37 -18.02 10.77
C PRO A 234 8.39 -17.62 9.30
N GLY A 235 9.40 -16.84 8.91
CA GLY A 235 9.63 -16.43 7.51
C GLY A 235 8.70 -15.31 7.00
N PHE A 236 7.74 -14.83 7.79
CA PHE A 236 6.93 -13.66 7.45
C PHE A 236 7.69 -12.39 7.83
N TRP A 237 7.82 -11.45 6.89
CA TRP A 237 8.63 -10.24 7.06
C TRP A 237 7.81 -9.04 7.52
N GLU A 238 8.42 -8.21 8.34
CA GLU A 238 7.98 -6.85 8.62
C GLU A 238 8.97 -5.88 7.96
N ILE A 239 8.44 -4.90 7.23
CA ILE A 239 9.18 -3.74 6.73
C ILE A 239 8.69 -2.51 7.50
N PRO A 240 9.38 -2.11 8.59
CA PRO A 240 8.96 -0.98 9.40
C PRO A 240 8.86 0.30 8.59
N MET A 241 7.87 1.13 8.93
CA MET A 241 7.68 2.45 8.36
C MET A 241 8.45 3.48 9.18
N TYR A 242 9.60 3.91 8.69
CA TYR A 242 10.49 4.89 9.33
C TYR A 242 9.94 6.32 9.25
N ALA A 243 9.74 6.95 10.41
CA ALA A 243 9.33 8.35 10.51
C ALA A 243 10.48 9.33 10.23
N PHE A 244 10.11 10.55 9.81
CA PHE A 244 10.93 11.74 9.88
C PHE A 244 10.80 12.41 11.27
N PHE A 245 11.77 13.21 11.67
CA PHE A 245 11.77 13.87 12.98
C PHE A 245 12.12 15.36 12.87
N ASP A 246 11.24 16.22 13.39
CA ASP A 246 11.46 17.66 13.50
C ASP A 246 12.39 18.04 14.69
N ASP A 247 12.50 19.32 15.03
CA ASP A 247 13.41 19.78 16.08
C ASP A 247 12.97 19.36 17.50
N LEU A 248 11.75 18.80 17.67
CA LEU A 248 11.31 18.17 18.92
C LEU A 248 11.88 16.77 19.12
N GLY A 249 12.56 16.20 18.11
CA GLY A 249 13.20 14.88 18.22
C GLY A 249 12.18 13.76 18.39
N GLU A 250 12.31 12.92 19.42
CA GLU A 250 11.40 11.78 19.65
C GLU A 250 9.92 12.19 19.83
N ASP A 251 9.67 13.43 20.26
CA ASP A 251 8.32 13.99 20.45
C ASP A 251 7.73 14.59 19.17
N GLY A 252 8.50 14.74 18.09
CA GLY A 252 8.04 15.28 16.81
C GLY A 252 8.24 14.36 15.60
N PRO A 253 7.72 13.12 15.63
CA PRO A 253 7.79 12.23 14.48
C PRO A 253 6.71 12.53 13.43
N HIS A 254 7.07 12.41 12.15
CA HIS A 254 6.21 12.59 10.98
C HIS A 254 6.31 11.37 10.06
N LEU A 255 5.23 10.64 9.86
CA LEU A 255 5.28 9.34 9.18
C LEU A 255 4.75 9.38 7.75
N MET A 256 3.45 9.65 7.57
CA MET A 256 2.78 9.62 6.28
C MET A 256 2.40 11.04 5.86
N ASP A 257 2.71 11.39 4.61
CA ASP A 257 2.54 12.75 4.06
C ASP A 257 3.10 13.87 4.96
N PRO A 258 4.41 13.86 5.30
CA PRO A 258 5.04 14.84 6.20
C PRO A 258 4.77 16.32 5.83
N TRP A 259 4.45 16.61 4.57
CA TRP A 259 4.06 17.94 4.07
C TRP A 259 2.63 18.37 4.44
N LEU A 260 1.88 17.57 5.17
CA LEU A 260 0.59 17.95 5.75
C LEU A 260 0.68 18.23 7.25
N ASP A 261 1.80 17.88 7.87
CA ASP A 261 2.02 18.07 9.29
C ASP A 261 2.65 19.43 9.60
N ALA A 262 2.22 20.04 10.70
CA ALA A 262 2.91 21.18 11.27
C ALA A 262 4.12 20.70 12.07
N ALA A 263 5.31 21.17 11.70
CA ALA A 263 6.55 20.89 12.40
C ALA A 263 6.65 21.68 13.71
N ASP A 264 7.49 21.22 14.62
CA ASP A 264 7.98 21.93 15.81
C ASP A 264 6.86 22.35 16.79
N GLY A 265 5.72 21.65 16.74
CA GLY A 265 4.53 21.96 17.53
C GLY A 265 3.79 23.22 17.07
N ASP A 266 4.09 23.75 15.88
CA ASP A 266 3.36 24.86 15.29
C ASP A 266 1.94 24.46 14.88
N SER A 267 1.10 25.46 14.57
CA SER A 267 -0.28 25.24 14.14
C SER A 267 -0.47 25.20 12.62
N THR A 268 0.60 25.40 11.84
CA THR A 268 0.54 25.51 10.38
C THR A 268 1.73 24.83 9.73
N VAL A 269 1.48 24.11 8.63
CA VAL A 269 2.53 23.51 7.80
C VAL A 269 3.51 24.56 7.29
N ASN A 270 4.80 24.24 7.34
CA ASN A 270 5.88 25.07 6.80
C ASN A 270 6.84 24.21 5.96
N ASN A 271 6.77 24.37 4.64
CA ASN A 271 7.60 23.59 3.71
C ASN A 271 9.12 23.73 3.94
N THR A 272 9.60 24.86 4.48
CA THR A 272 11.04 24.99 4.80
C THR A 272 11.41 24.10 5.98
N ALA A 273 10.60 24.13 7.05
CA ALA A 273 10.80 23.26 8.21
C ALA A 273 10.67 21.79 7.82
N THR A 274 9.64 21.44 7.02
CA THR A 274 9.46 20.10 6.47
C THR A 274 10.69 19.60 5.71
N LEU A 275 11.20 20.42 4.78
CA LEU A 275 12.38 20.06 4.01
C LEU A 275 13.62 19.86 4.89
N ASP A 276 13.82 20.75 5.86
CA ASP A 276 14.99 20.72 6.74
C ASP A 276 14.98 19.46 7.60
N TYR A 277 13.86 19.13 8.23
CA TYR A 277 13.77 17.93 9.06
C TYR A 277 13.87 16.64 8.22
N MET A 278 13.35 16.64 6.98
CA MET A 278 13.47 15.50 6.09
C MET A 278 14.93 15.24 5.70
N LYS A 279 15.68 16.30 5.36
CA LYS A 279 17.13 16.23 5.08
C LYS A 279 17.94 15.82 6.31
N ASN A 280 17.59 16.33 7.50
CA ASN A 280 18.27 15.99 8.75
C ASN A 280 18.07 14.52 9.12
N THR A 281 16.84 14.02 9.05
CA THR A 281 16.53 12.60 9.28
C THR A 281 17.28 11.71 8.28
N PHE A 282 17.19 12.02 6.98
CA PHE A 282 17.94 11.28 5.96
C PHE A 282 19.43 11.23 6.29
N THR A 283 20.02 12.36 6.67
CA THR A 283 21.44 12.47 7.00
C THR A 283 21.81 11.61 8.21
N ALA A 284 20.92 11.51 9.20
CA ALA A 284 21.10 10.65 10.36
C ALA A 284 21.13 9.16 9.98
N HIS A 285 20.22 8.71 9.12
CA HIS A 285 20.23 7.34 8.57
C HIS A 285 21.52 7.10 7.78
N TYR A 286 21.82 8.00 6.84
CA TYR A 286 22.93 7.89 5.89
C TYR A 286 24.32 7.82 6.55
N ASN A 287 24.52 8.58 7.63
CA ASN A 287 25.78 8.58 8.38
C ASN A 287 25.85 7.52 9.48
N GLY A 288 24.71 6.87 9.80
CA GLY A 288 24.60 5.83 10.81
C GLY A 288 24.70 4.43 10.21
N ASN A 289 23.75 3.56 10.56
CA ASN A 289 23.68 2.18 10.07
C ASN A 289 22.88 2.06 8.76
N LYS A 290 22.57 3.18 8.10
CA LYS A 290 21.87 3.25 6.81
C LYS A 290 20.55 2.49 6.75
N GLN A 291 19.83 2.41 7.87
CA GLN A 291 18.48 1.86 7.87
C GLN A 291 17.66 2.57 6.77
N PRO A 292 16.72 1.87 6.11
CA PRO A 292 15.94 2.49 5.06
C PRO A 292 15.22 3.74 5.57
N ILE A 293 14.92 4.65 4.67
CA ILE A 293 14.05 5.79 4.92
C ILE A 293 12.90 5.74 3.94
N GLY A 294 11.70 6.10 4.38
CA GLY A 294 10.52 6.03 3.54
C GLY A 294 9.87 7.38 3.27
N LEU A 295 9.28 7.50 2.09
CA LEU A 295 8.28 8.52 1.79
C LEU A 295 6.98 7.77 1.51
N TYR A 296 6.09 7.75 2.51
CA TYR A 296 4.79 7.11 2.43
C TYR A 296 3.75 8.18 2.13
N THR A 297 2.98 7.96 1.06
CA THR A 297 2.21 9.05 0.45
C THR A 297 0.78 8.62 0.17
N HIS A 298 -0.17 9.54 0.34
CA HIS A 298 -1.46 9.47 -0.35
C HIS A 298 -1.38 10.42 -1.55
N PRO A 299 -1.26 9.91 -2.80
CA PRO A 299 -1.03 10.76 -3.97
C PRO A 299 -2.11 11.82 -4.20
N ILE A 300 -3.30 11.61 -3.63
CA ILE A 300 -4.41 12.57 -3.68
C ILE A 300 -4.03 13.94 -3.10
N HIS A 301 -3.20 13.97 -2.04
CA HIS A 301 -2.78 15.18 -1.35
C HIS A 301 -1.74 16.00 -2.12
N ILE A 302 -1.16 15.42 -3.16
CA ILE A 302 -0.18 16.06 -4.05
C ILE A 302 -0.62 16.07 -5.52
N SER A 303 -1.89 15.73 -5.79
CA SER A 303 -2.47 15.75 -7.12
C SER A 303 -3.07 17.11 -7.45
N LEU A 304 -2.51 17.81 -8.44
CA LEU A 304 -3.07 19.09 -8.91
C LEU A 304 -4.30 18.94 -9.81
N THR A 305 -4.58 17.71 -10.28
CA THR A 305 -5.62 17.42 -11.26
C THR A 305 -6.84 16.74 -10.65
N TYR A 306 -6.77 16.32 -9.38
CA TYR A 306 -7.92 15.79 -8.66
C TYR A 306 -9.01 16.86 -8.46
N PRO A 307 -10.29 16.56 -8.76
CA PRO A 307 -11.39 17.49 -8.51
C PRO A 307 -11.52 17.88 -7.04
N GLY A 308 -11.43 19.19 -6.75
CA GLY A 308 -11.49 19.69 -5.37
C GLY A 308 -10.18 19.54 -4.60
N SER A 309 -9.06 19.32 -5.31
CA SER A 309 -7.74 19.25 -4.68
C SER A 309 -7.34 20.57 -4.00
N ASP A 310 -6.84 20.42 -2.78
CA ASP A 310 -6.14 21.47 -2.02
C ASP A 310 -4.60 21.33 -2.12
N ALA A 311 -4.11 20.51 -3.05
CA ALA A 311 -2.69 20.26 -3.25
C ALA A 311 -1.94 21.56 -3.58
N SER A 312 -0.85 21.78 -2.87
CA SER A 312 -0.01 22.97 -3.01
C SER A 312 1.16 22.69 -3.94
N THR A 313 1.33 23.50 -4.98
CA THR A 313 2.54 23.47 -5.83
C THR A 313 3.81 23.69 -5.01
N ALA A 314 3.74 24.44 -3.90
CA ALA A 314 4.88 24.64 -3.02
C ALA A 314 5.27 23.33 -2.30
N ASN A 315 4.29 22.48 -1.93
CA ASN A 315 4.56 21.18 -1.30
C ASN A 315 5.22 20.24 -2.31
N ILE A 316 4.68 20.18 -3.54
CA ILE A 316 5.23 19.36 -4.63
C ILE A 316 6.67 19.79 -4.97
N ASN A 317 6.93 21.09 -5.02
CA ASN A 317 8.28 21.62 -5.26
C ASN A 317 9.25 21.24 -4.12
N MET A 318 8.79 21.32 -2.88
CA MET A 318 9.58 20.93 -1.71
C MET A 318 9.93 19.44 -1.73
N ILE A 319 8.96 18.56 -2.04
CA ILE A 319 9.19 17.12 -2.16
C ILE A 319 10.20 16.83 -3.28
N ASN A 320 10.07 17.51 -4.42
CA ASN A 320 11.05 17.39 -5.50
C ASN A 320 12.44 17.88 -5.09
N GLU A 321 12.54 18.99 -4.35
CA GLU A 321 13.81 19.48 -3.83
C GLU A 321 14.47 18.46 -2.88
N PHE A 322 13.68 17.83 -2.00
CA PHE A 322 14.19 16.76 -1.15
C PHE A 322 14.71 15.57 -1.98
N LEU A 323 13.92 15.07 -2.94
CA LEU A 323 14.30 13.92 -3.76
C LEU A 323 15.49 14.22 -4.69
N ASP A 324 15.58 15.45 -5.23
CA ASP A 324 16.74 15.92 -5.99
C ASP A 324 18.00 15.89 -5.11
N TRP A 325 17.93 16.47 -3.91
CA TRP A 325 19.03 16.48 -2.96
C TRP A 325 19.46 15.07 -2.51
N VAL A 326 18.49 14.17 -2.30
CA VAL A 326 18.74 12.76 -1.96
C VAL A 326 19.52 12.05 -3.08
N GLN A 327 19.19 12.30 -4.35
CA GLN A 327 19.89 11.69 -5.49
C GLN A 327 21.29 12.26 -5.75
N GLU A 328 21.63 13.42 -5.18
CA GLU A 328 23.00 13.94 -5.21
C GLU A 328 23.94 13.20 -4.24
N GLN A 329 23.38 12.48 -3.25
CA GLN A 329 24.17 11.69 -2.31
C GLN A 329 24.67 10.41 -2.99
N ARG A 330 25.88 9.98 -2.61
CA ARG A 330 26.45 8.73 -3.16
C ARG A 330 25.72 7.52 -2.61
N ASP A 331 25.73 6.44 -3.37
CA ASP A 331 25.29 5.11 -2.89
C ASP A 331 23.82 5.06 -2.45
N VAL A 332 22.99 6.00 -2.92
CA VAL A 332 21.54 6.06 -2.67
C VAL A 332 20.76 5.35 -3.78
N TRP A 333 19.76 4.57 -3.37
CA TRP A 333 18.87 3.83 -4.26
C TRP A 333 17.41 4.03 -3.85
N ILE A 334 16.59 4.52 -4.77
CA ILE A 334 15.14 4.60 -4.59
C ILE A 334 14.51 3.31 -5.15
N VAL A 335 13.88 2.53 -4.29
CA VAL A 335 13.47 1.14 -4.58
C VAL A 335 12.06 0.85 -4.06
N SER A 336 11.43 -0.19 -4.60
CA SER A 336 10.21 -0.75 -4.02
C SER A 336 10.52 -1.54 -2.73
N ASN A 337 9.49 -1.81 -1.93
CA ASN A 337 9.55 -2.69 -0.76
C ASN A 337 10.06 -4.09 -1.14
N GLU A 338 9.58 -4.71 -2.23
CA GLU A 338 10.10 -6.03 -2.64
C GLU A 338 11.57 -6.00 -3.03
N GLN A 339 12.05 -4.89 -3.61
CA GLN A 339 13.46 -4.72 -3.97
C GLN A 339 14.34 -4.53 -2.73
N LEU A 340 13.90 -3.70 -1.78
CA LEU A 340 14.54 -3.58 -0.47
C LEU A 340 14.61 -4.95 0.20
N LEU A 341 13.49 -5.67 0.26
CA LEU A 341 13.41 -6.96 0.91
C LEU A 341 14.30 -8.01 0.23
N ALA A 342 14.34 -8.03 -1.10
CA ALA A 342 15.24 -8.92 -1.84
C ALA A 342 16.71 -8.70 -1.46
N TRP A 343 17.14 -7.44 -1.30
CA TRP A 343 18.48 -7.11 -0.83
C TRP A 343 18.68 -7.50 0.64
N VAL A 344 17.72 -7.23 1.52
CA VAL A 344 17.81 -7.62 2.94
C VAL A 344 17.96 -9.14 3.10
N GLN A 345 17.25 -9.92 2.29
CA GLN A 345 17.36 -11.37 2.25
C GLN A 345 18.73 -11.84 1.76
N ASN A 346 19.37 -11.10 0.86
CA ASN A 346 20.64 -11.47 0.21
C ASN A 346 21.60 -10.27 0.14
N PRO A 347 22.09 -9.76 1.29
CA PRO A 347 22.80 -8.49 1.34
C PRO A 347 24.13 -8.60 0.62
N VAL A 348 24.37 -7.65 -0.28
CA VAL A 348 25.63 -7.47 -1.00
C VAL A 348 26.15 -6.05 -0.77
N PRO A 349 27.48 -5.83 -0.73
CA PRO A 349 28.03 -4.48 -0.60
C PRO A 349 27.63 -3.63 -1.82
N ILE A 350 27.58 -2.31 -1.64
CA ILE A 350 27.21 -1.31 -2.65
C ILE A 350 27.96 -1.53 -3.98
N SER A 351 29.23 -1.95 -3.92
CA SER A 351 30.07 -2.24 -5.09
C SER A 351 29.54 -3.35 -6.01
N GLN A 352 28.59 -4.17 -5.55
CA GLN A 352 27.98 -5.25 -6.30
C GLN A 352 26.53 -4.96 -6.72
N LEU A 353 25.96 -3.84 -6.24
CA LEU A 353 24.52 -3.57 -6.33
C LEU A 353 24.04 -3.37 -7.78
N ASP A 354 24.90 -2.82 -8.66
CA ASP A 354 24.62 -2.69 -10.09
C ASP A 354 24.31 -4.03 -10.78
N SER A 355 24.86 -5.12 -10.25
CA SER A 355 24.69 -6.47 -10.79
C SER A 355 23.65 -7.30 -10.03
N PHE A 356 23.02 -6.75 -8.99
CA PHE A 356 22.03 -7.43 -8.17
C PHE A 356 20.72 -7.62 -8.94
N ASP A 357 20.30 -8.88 -9.11
CA ASP A 357 19.24 -9.26 -10.06
C ASP A 357 17.87 -8.60 -9.79
N ALA A 358 17.56 -8.28 -8.53
CA ALA A 358 16.31 -7.61 -8.17
C ALA A 358 16.27 -6.13 -8.59
N LEU A 359 17.44 -5.48 -8.74
CA LEU A 359 17.57 -4.05 -9.05
C LEU A 359 17.95 -3.78 -10.51
N LYS A 360 18.12 -4.83 -11.32
CA LYS A 360 18.34 -4.69 -12.76
C LYS A 360 17.10 -4.11 -13.45
N CYS A 361 17.35 -3.37 -14.53
CA CYS A 361 16.30 -2.87 -15.41
C CYS A 361 15.55 -4.07 -16.00
N LYS A 362 14.29 -4.23 -15.61
CA LYS A 362 13.38 -5.22 -16.19
C LYS A 362 12.31 -4.48 -16.96
N THR A 363 12.29 -4.68 -18.27
CA THR A 363 11.22 -4.24 -19.15
C THR A 363 10.79 -5.44 -19.97
N PRO A 364 9.50 -5.80 -19.99
CA PRO A 364 9.01 -6.87 -20.84
C PRO A 364 9.31 -6.56 -22.32
N ASP A 365 9.97 -7.50 -23.01
CA ASP A 365 10.22 -7.41 -24.45
C ASP A 365 9.04 -8.01 -25.21
N VAL A 366 8.03 -7.17 -25.47
CA VAL A 366 6.82 -7.53 -26.21
C VAL A 366 6.78 -6.72 -27.50
N ASP A 367 6.52 -7.37 -28.63
CA ASP A 367 6.39 -6.71 -29.93
C ASP A 367 5.33 -5.61 -29.88
N SER A 368 5.73 -4.36 -30.12
CA SER A 368 4.82 -3.20 -30.07
C SER A 368 3.75 -3.19 -31.16
N SER A 369 3.80 -4.12 -32.12
CA SER A 369 2.80 -4.28 -33.17
C SER A 369 1.70 -5.27 -32.82
N VAL A 370 1.84 -6.04 -31.73
CA VAL A 370 0.78 -6.95 -31.29
C VAL A 370 -0.34 -6.16 -30.61
N GLN A 371 -1.58 -6.58 -30.86
CA GLN A 371 -2.76 -5.92 -30.35
C GLN A 371 -3.38 -6.74 -29.23
N ILE A 372 -2.82 -6.61 -28.02
CA ILE A 372 -3.25 -7.34 -26.81
C ILE A 372 -3.36 -6.38 -25.63
N CYS A 373 -4.23 -6.72 -24.69
CA CYS A 373 -4.51 -5.88 -23.53
C CYS A 373 -3.63 -6.31 -22.35
N ASN A 374 -2.41 -5.77 -22.28
CA ASN A 374 -1.32 -6.29 -21.46
C ASN A 374 -0.56 -5.22 -20.65
N GLY A 375 -1.12 -4.02 -20.49
CA GLY A 375 -0.49 -2.91 -19.77
C GLY A 375 0.64 -2.21 -20.54
N ILE A 376 0.72 -2.41 -21.86
CA ILE A 376 1.59 -1.65 -22.76
C ILE A 376 0.69 -0.75 -23.61
N PRO A 377 0.73 0.59 -23.42
CA PRO A 377 -0.24 1.50 -24.04
C PRO A 377 -0.41 1.37 -25.56
N ALA A 378 0.67 1.04 -26.28
CA ALA A 378 0.62 0.83 -27.72
C ALA A 378 -0.17 -0.43 -28.12
N ASN A 379 -0.05 -1.50 -27.35
CA ASN A 379 -0.65 -2.80 -27.64
C ASN A 379 -2.14 -2.84 -27.26
N GLU A 380 -2.52 -2.12 -26.21
CA GLU A 380 -3.88 -2.14 -25.67
C GLU A 380 -4.82 -1.12 -26.29
N ALA A 381 -4.33 -0.28 -27.20
CA ALA A 381 -5.08 0.81 -27.81
C ALA A 381 -6.43 0.33 -28.39
N GLY A 382 -7.55 0.77 -27.80
CA GLY A 382 -8.89 0.38 -28.24
C GLY A 382 -9.35 -1.02 -27.82
N LEU A 383 -8.63 -1.70 -26.92
CA LEU A 383 -9.01 -3.00 -26.36
C LEU A 383 -9.64 -2.93 -24.96
N LEU A 384 -9.43 -1.81 -24.25
CA LEU A 384 -9.97 -1.59 -22.91
C LEU A 384 -11.50 -1.64 -22.90
N GLN A 385 -12.06 -2.24 -21.86
CA GLN A 385 -13.50 -2.13 -21.57
C GLN A 385 -13.72 -1.08 -20.48
N GLU A 386 -14.71 -0.21 -20.73
CA GLU A 386 -15.20 0.76 -19.74
C GLU A 386 -16.37 0.14 -18.96
N CYS A 387 -16.22 0.03 -17.65
CA CYS A 387 -17.21 -0.53 -16.76
C CYS A 387 -17.97 0.61 -16.08
N SER A 388 -19.18 0.89 -16.58
CA SER A 388 -19.97 2.07 -16.20
C SER A 388 -20.74 1.88 -14.89
N PHE A 389 -20.01 1.73 -13.79
CA PHE A 389 -20.62 1.72 -12.45
C PHE A 389 -20.96 3.13 -11.97
N PRO A 390 -22.09 3.35 -11.28
CA PRO A 390 -22.53 4.68 -10.87
C PRO A 390 -21.58 5.35 -9.87
N ASP A 391 -21.02 4.58 -8.93
CA ASP A 391 -20.22 5.14 -7.85
C ASP A 391 -18.78 5.38 -8.29
N TYR A 392 -18.18 4.42 -9.02
CA TYR A 392 -16.82 4.53 -9.55
C TYR A 392 -16.66 3.72 -10.85
N PRO A 393 -16.78 4.36 -12.03
CA PRO A 393 -16.48 3.69 -13.28
C PRO A 393 -14.97 3.42 -13.41
N PHE A 394 -14.61 2.32 -14.06
CA PHE A 394 -13.21 1.94 -14.26
C PHE A 394 -12.98 1.29 -15.62
N PHE A 395 -11.71 1.20 -16.03
CA PHE A 395 -11.30 0.45 -17.21
C PHE A 395 -10.62 -0.86 -16.82
N THR A 396 -10.77 -1.89 -17.66
CA THR A 396 -10.12 -3.19 -17.47
C THR A 396 -9.86 -3.89 -18.80
N CYS A 397 -8.80 -4.69 -18.84
CA CYS A 397 -8.50 -5.66 -19.89
C CYS A 397 -9.29 -6.98 -19.76
N TYR A 398 -9.79 -7.28 -18.56
CA TYR A 398 -10.22 -8.62 -18.16
C TYR A 398 -11.73 -8.80 -18.07
N GLY A 399 -12.50 -7.85 -18.59
CA GLY A 399 -13.95 -7.99 -18.72
C GLY A 399 -14.69 -7.30 -17.60
N CYS A 400 -15.67 -6.46 -17.96
CA CYS A 400 -16.48 -5.77 -16.97
C CYS A 400 -17.33 -6.75 -16.17
N PRO A 401 -17.37 -6.66 -14.83
CA PRO A 401 -18.26 -7.46 -14.01
C PRO A 401 -19.72 -6.97 -14.15
N GLN A 402 -20.69 -7.84 -13.87
CA GLN A 402 -22.12 -7.52 -13.89
C GLN A 402 -22.56 -6.67 -12.68
N SER A 403 -21.78 -6.70 -11.60
CA SER A 403 -21.98 -5.91 -10.40
C SER A 403 -20.63 -5.41 -9.90
N GLU A 404 -20.63 -4.37 -9.06
CA GLU A 404 -19.40 -3.92 -8.42
C GLU A 404 -18.78 -5.05 -7.57
N PRO A 405 -17.45 -5.25 -7.65
CA PRO A 405 -16.76 -6.15 -6.73
C PRO A 405 -16.93 -5.71 -5.28
N SER A 406 -17.05 -6.67 -4.36
CA SER A 406 -17.17 -6.40 -2.93
C SER A 406 -16.51 -7.50 -2.11
N PRO A 407 -16.24 -7.31 -0.81
CA PRO A 407 -15.72 -8.37 0.06
C PRO A 407 -16.55 -9.66 0.02
N SER A 408 -17.87 -9.55 -0.21
CA SER A 408 -18.76 -10.70 -0.32
C SER A 408 -18.80 -11.35 -1.71
N ASN A 409 -18.38 -10.62 -2.75
CA ASN A 409 -18.36 -11.07 -4.13
C ASN A 409 -17.22 -10.37 -4.90
N PRO A 410 -15.96 -10.77 -4.69
CA PRO A 410 -14.80 -10.06 -5.23
C PRO A 410 -14.54 -10.34 -6.72
N ASN A 411 -15.14 -11.39 -7.28
CA ASN A 411 -15.08 -11.71 -8.72
C ASN A 411 -16.49 -12.00 -9.25
N PRO A 412 -17.34 -10.97 -9.43
CA PRO A 412 -18.66 -11.15 -10.01
C PRO A 412 -18.58 -11.69 -11.45
N PRO A 413 -19.63 -12.37 -11.94
CA PRO A 413 -19.69 -12.79 -13.33
C PRO A 413 -19.47 -11.63 -14.31
N GLN A 414 -18.81 -11.88 -15.44
CA GLN A 414 -18.61 -10.86 -16.46
C GLN A 414 -19.91 -10.50 -17.18
N GLN A 415 -20.06 -9.23 -17.51
CA GLN A 415 -21.02 -8.73 -18.47
C GLN A 415 -20.45 -8.98 -19.88
N VAL A 416 -21.09 -9.89 -20.62
CA VAL A 416 -20.67 -10.26 -21.98
C VAL A 416 -21.73 -9.80 -22.98
N ALA A 417 -21.35 -8.95 -23.93
CA ALA A 417 -22.25 -8.49 -24.97
C ALA A 417 -22.64 -9.65 -25.92
N THR A 418 -23.84 -9.58 -26.49
CA THR A 418 -24.33 -10.57 -27.46
C THR A 418 -23.34 -10.75 -28.62
N GLY A 419 -22.88 -11.98 -28.84
CA GLY A 419 -21.94 -12.31 -29.91
C GLY A 419 -20.46 -12.10 -29.55
N GLN A 420 -20.14 -11.71 -28.31
CA GLN A 420 -18.78 -11.70 -27.77
C GLN A 420 -18.57 -12.86 -26.81
N GLN A 421 -17.30 -13.14 -26.52
CA GLN A 421 -16.90 -14.06 -25.44
C GLN A 421 -16.45 -13.27 -24.20
N ALA A 422 -16.53 -13.91 -23.04
CA ALA A 422 -15.90 -13.38 -21.83
C ALA A 422 -14.40 -13.21 -22.05
N ARG A 423 -13.81 -12.17 -21.47
CA ARG A 423 -12.35 -12.02 -21.42
C ARG A 423 -11.78 -13.12 -20.52
N LEU A 424 -10.62 -13.64 -20.87
CA LEU A 424 -9.95 -14.72 -20.17
C LEU A 424 -9.00 -14.14 -19.10
N ARG A 425 -9.09 -14.69 -17.89
CA ARG A 425 -8.25 -14.30 -16.76
C ARG A 425 -6.81 -14.80 -16.96
N LEU A 426 -5.86 -14.19 -16.27
CA LEU A 426 -4.45 -14.58 -16.31
C LEU A 426 -4.30 -16.04 -15.85
N PRO A 427 -3.70 -16.94 -16.65
CA PRO A 427 -3.45 -18.31 -16.24
C PRO A 427 -2.19 -18.39 -15.38
N ALA A 428 -2.07 -19.45 -14.58
CA ALA A 428 -0.91 -19.67 -13.72
C ALA A 428 0.42 -19.91 -14.49
N ASN A 429 0.40 -20.03 -15.81
CA ASN A 429 1.60 -20.31 -16.62
C ASN A 429 1.97 -19.17 -17.61
N CYS A 430 1.40 -17.98 -17.42
CA CYS A 430 1.74 -16.78 -18.19
C CYS A 430 1.81 -15.57 -17.28
N SER A 431 2.69 -14.62 -17.57
CA SER A 431 2.73 -13.34 -16.87
C SER A 431 1.98 -12.26 -17.65
N THR A 432 1.43 -11.28 -16.95
CA THR A 432 0.64 -10.14 -17.47
C THR A 432 1.13 -9.54 -18.78
N PRO A 433 2.42 -9.15 -18.96
CA PRO A 433 2.85 -8.49 -20.19
C PRO A 433 2.76 -9.38 -21.44
N PHE A 434 2.67 -10.70 -21.28
CA PHE A 434 2.62 -11.64 -22.42
C PHE A 434 1.25 -12.32 -22.57
N TRP A 435 0.27 -11.99 -21.75
CA TRP A 435 -1.05 -12.62 -21.81
C TRP A 435 -2.02 -11.83 -22.68
N ASP A 436 -2.68 -12.51 -23.62
CA ASP A 436 -3.82 -11.96 -24.35
C ASP A 436 -5.14 -12.40 -23.68
N PRO A 437 -5.82 -11.52 -22.92
CA PRO A 437 -7.10 -11.84 -22.31
C PRO A 437 -8.26 -11.94 -23.32
N ILE A 438 -8.03 -11.61 -24.59
CA ILE A 438 -9.03 -11.70 -25.65
C ILE A 438 -8.98 -13.06 -26.33
N ALA A 439 -7.80 -13.46 -26.82
CA ALA A 439 -7.61 -14.73 -27.49
C ALA A 439 -7.38 -15.91 -26.53
N GLY A 440 -6.87 -15.65 -25.32
CA GLY A 440 -6.48 -16.70 -24.38
C GLY A 440 -5.11 -17.29 -24.70
N GLU A 441 -4.21 -16.49 -25.25
CA GLU A 441 -2.90 -16.94 -25.72
C GLU A 441 -1.79 -16.29 -24.89
N CYS A 442 -0.80 -17.09 -24.49
CA CYS A 442 0.43 -16.58 -23.91
C CYS A 442 1.45 -16.38 -25.03
N LEU A 443 1.85 -15.12 -25.26
CA LEU A 443 2.83 -14.74 -26.29
C LEU A 443 4.28 -15.04 -25.88
N CYS A 444 4.52 -15.48 -24.64
CA CYS A 444 5.86 -15.84 -24.20
C CYS A 444 6.35 -17.11 -24.91
N THR A 445 7.38 -16.96 -25.74
CA THR A 445 7.99 -18.05 -26.51
C THR A 445 9.43 -18.38 -26.07
N SER A 446 9.99 -17.66 -25.09
CA SER A 446 11.37 -17.83 -24.62
C SER A 446 11.41 -18.18 -23.13
N THR A 447 12.52 -18.76 -22.66
CA THR A 447 12.71 -19.05 -21.23
C THR A 447 12.83 -17.78 -20.38
N ALA A 448 13.09 -16.61 -20.98
CA ALA A 448 13.24 -15.35 -20.26
C ALA A 448 11.91 -14.77 -19.75
N CYS A 449 10.79 -15.19 -20.34
CA CYS A 449 9.44 -14.77 -19.94
C CYS A 449 8.58 -15.93 -19.40
N GLN A 450 9.15 -17.15 -19.31
CA GLN A 450 8.43 -18.30 -18.77
C GLN A 450 8.05 -18.02 -17.33
N TYR A 451 6.79 -18.26 -17.01
CA TYR A 451 6.21 -17.93 -15.72
C TYR A 451 5.46 -19.14 -15.17
N THR A 452 5.50 -19.32 -13.86
CA THR A 452 4.67 -20.27 -13.14
C THR A 452 4.28 -19.63 -11.83
N ASP A 453 2.98 -19.37 -11.68
CA ASP A 453 2.41 -18.92 -10.44
C ASP A 453 2.40 -20.08 -9.45
N GLN A 454 3.10 -19.90 -8.34
CA GLN A 454 3.20 -20.87 -7.25
C GLN A 454 2.31 -20.47 -6.07
N SER A 455 1.48 -19.43 -6.22
CA SER A 455 0.55 -19.03 -5.18
C SER A 455 -0.47 -20.14 -4.88
N LEU A 456 -0.99 -20.12 -3.66
CA LEU A 456 -2.13 -20.95 -3.30
C LEU A 456 -3.40 -20.46 -4.04
N PRO A 457 -4.35 -21.36 -4.36
CA PRO A 457 -5.67 -20.95 -4.82
C PRO A 457 -6.39 -20.10 -3.76
N ILE A 458 -6.99 -18.99 -4.18
CA ILE A 458 -7.72 -18.08 -3.30
C ILE A 458 -9.22 -18.20 -3.53
N GLY A 459 -9.95 -18.49 -2.45
CA GLY A 459 -11.42 -18.58 -2.44
C GLY A 459 -11.97 -19.49 -1.34
N PRO A 460 -13.30 -19.51 -1.13
CA PRO A 460 -13.93 -20.36 -0.11
C PRO A 460 -13.50 -21.83 -0.26
N ASN A 461 -12.98 -22.42 0.83
CA ASN A 461 -12.45 -23.79 0.87
C ASN A 461 -11.29 -24.08 -0.12
N GLY A 462 -10.49 -23.07 -0.48
CA GLY A 462 -9.40 -23.22 -1.45
C GLY A 462 -9.88 -23.32 -2.89
N ALA A 463 -11.07 -22.79 -3.19
CA ALA A 463 -11.53 -22.62 -4.56
C ALA A 463 -10.53 -21.77 -5.36
N ASN A 464 -10.35 -22.07 -6.64
CA ASN A 464 -9.45 -21.30 -7.50
C ASN A 464 -10.23 -20.18 -8.20
N LEU A 465 -10.44 -19.06 -7.51
CA LEU A 465 -11.19 -17.91 -8.07
C LEU A 465 -10.34 -17.02 -9.00
N THR A 466 -9.06 -17.35 -9.17
CA THR A 466 -8.04 -16.53 -9.84
C THR A 466 -7.44 -17.21 -11.09
N GLY A 467 -7.66 -18.51 -11.29
CA GLY A 467 -7.16 -19.26 -12.45
C GLY A 467 -8.07 -19.16 -13.68
N GLY A 468 -7.49 -18.86 -14.84
CA GLY A 468 -8.14 -18.81 -16.16
C GLY A 468 -8.67 -20.15 -16.70
N ASN A 469 -9.61 -20.79 -16.01
CA ASN A 469 -10.34 -21.93 -16.54
C ASN A 469 -11.52 -21.42 -17.40
N PRO A 470 -11.56 -21.64 -18.73
CA PRO A 470 -12.59 -21.07 -19.62
C PRO A 470 -14.02 -21.58 -19.38
N SER A 471 -14.22 -22.52 -18.45
CA SER A 471 -15.44 -23.32 -18.33
C SER A 471 -16.21 -23.15 -17.01
N GLU A 472 -15.77 -22.30 -16.08
CA GLU A 472 -16.50 -22.12 -14.82
C GLU A 472 -17.45 -20.92 -14.87
N THR A 473 -18.56 -21.07 -15.59
CA THR A 473 -19.79 -20.36 -15.23
C THR A 473 -20.28 -20.90 -13.88
N TYR A 474 -19.98 -20.20 -12.78
CA TYR A 474 -20.55 -20.55 -11.48
C TYR A 474 -22.04 -20.21 -11.44
N GLN A 475 -22.87 -21.19 -11.77
CA GLN A 475 -24.31 -21.18 -11.47
C GLN A 475 -24.55 -21.68 -10.05
N SER A 476 -24.31 -20.82 -9.05
CA SER A 476 -24.99 -20.78 -7.74
C SER A 476 -24.06 -20.15 -6.71
N MET A 477 -24.58 -19.20 -5.94
CA MET A 477 -23.95 -18.65 -4.74
C MET A 477 -23.58 -19.80 -3.78
N PRO A 478 -22.30 -20.03 -3.47
CA PRO A 478 -21.94 -20.86 -2.33
C PRO A 478 -22.34 -20.10 -1.06
N THR A 479 -23.02 -20.76 -0.13
CA THR A 479 -23.20 -20.26 1.22
C THR A 479 -21.80 -20.09 1.83
N LEU A 480 -21.45 -18.86 2.23
CA LEU A 480 -20.21 -18.57 2.94
C LEU A 480 -20.15 -19.41 4.22
N VAL A 481 -19.27 -20.41 4.26
CA VAL A 481 -18.93 -21.12 5.49
C VAL A 481 -17.65 -20.50 6.00
N LEU A 482 -17.73 -19.75 7.11
CA LEU A 482 -16.57 -19.22 7.81
C LEU A 482 -15.62 -20.37 8.19
N PHE A 483 -14.32 -20.12 8.11
CA PHE A 483 -13.22 -21.08 8.30
C PHE A 483 -13.20 -21.79 9.69
N ASN A 484 -14.13 -21.46 10.59
CA ASN A 484 -14.31 -22.09 11.90
C ASN A 484 -15.46 -23.11 11.98
N GLY A 485 -16.07 -23.51 10.86
CA GLY A 485 -17.00 -24.66 10.84
C GLY A 485 -18.30 -24.50 11.64
N VAL A 486 -18.67 -23.27 12.02
CA VAL A 486 -19.95 -22.98 12.69
C VAL A 486 -20.95 -22.47 11.67
N PRO A 487 -22.13 -23.11 11.50
CA PRO A 487 -23.21 -22.56 10.70
C PRO A 487 -23.69 -21.25 11.35
N GLY A 488 -23.43 -20.11 10.70
CA GLY A 488 -23.93 -18.82 11.15
C GLY A 488 -25.39 -18.64 10.73
N ASP A 489 -26.33 -18.85 11.66
CA ASP A 489 -27.69 -18.33 11.53
C ASP A 489 -27.64 -16.79 11.63
N PHE A 490 -27.69 -16.12 10.48
CA PHE A 490 -27.81 -14.66 10.42
C PHE A 490 -29.23 -14.23 10.81
N ALA A 491 -29.47 -14.07 12.11
CA ALA A 491 -30.50 -13.17 12.60
C ALA A 491 -29.92 -11.75 12.62
N VAL A 492 -30.35 -10.92 11.67
CA VAL A 492 -30.04 -9.49 11.62
C VAL A 492 -30.45 -8.83 12.95
N ARG A 493 -29.47 -8.56 13.82
CA ARG A 493 -29.59 -7.56 14.87
C ARG A 493 -28.83 -6.33 14.41
N ALA A 494 -29.60 -5.32 14.02
CA ALA A 494 -29.11 -3.97 13.76
C ALA A 494 -28.47 -3.41 15.05
N SER A 495 -27.16 -3.22 15.00
CA SER A 495 -26.35 -2.45 15.95
C SER A 495 -25.14 -1.94 15.17
N GLY A 496 -24.80 -0.67 15.06
CA GLY A 496 -25.40 0.58 15.49
C GLY A 496 -24.88 1.68 14.57
N ILE A 497 -25.59 2.79 14.53
CA ILE A 497 -25.48 3.90 13.57
C ILE A 497 -24.19 4.70 13.83
N SER A 498 -23.05 4.26 13.28
CA SER A 498 -21.79 5.04 13.33
C SER A 498 -20.95 5.01 12.04
N GLY A 499 -21.15 4.05 11.13
CA GLY A 499 -20.42 4.00 9.84
C GLY A 499 -21.08 4.70 8.65
N LEU A 500 -22.33 5.17 8.77
CA LEU A 500 -23.09 5.77 7.64
C LEU A 500 -23.01 7.30 7.57
N VAL A 501 -22.34 7.94 8.53
CA VAL A 501 -22.30 9.42 8.62
C VAL A 501 -21.11 10.00 7.86
N SER A 502 -19.99 9.28 7.75
CA SER A 502 -18.78 9.79 7.08
C SER A 502 -18.94 9.87 5.56
N THR A 503 -19.65 8.92 4.94
CA THR A 503 -19.88 8.92 3.48
C THR A 503 -20.94 9.93 3.03
N LEU A 504 -21.90 10.28 3.89
CA LEU A 504 -22.94 11.26 3.55
C LEU A 504 -22.42 12.71 3.59
N ILE A 505 -21.39 13.00 4.41
CA ILE A 505 -20.85 14.35 4.57
C ILE A 505 -20.00 14.76 3.34
N LEU A 506 -19.24 13.84 2.75
CA LEU A 506 -18.50 14.09 1.50
C LEU A 506 -19.43 14.38 0.31
N GLY A 507 -20.55 13.64 0.20
CA GLY A 507 -21.53 13.85 -0.88
C GLY A 507 -22.34 15.14 -0.78
N ILE A 508 -22.63 15.63 0.43
CA ILE A 508 -23.46 16.83 0.62
C ILE A 508 -22.64 18.13 0.48
N VAL A 509 -21.36 18.13 0.87
CA VAL A 509 -20.50 19.31 0.71
C VAL A 509 -20.15 19.57 -0.76
N GLY A 510 -19.89 18.51 -1.54
CA GLY A 510 -19.65 18.63 -2.99
C GLY A 510 -20.86 19.14 -3.78
N ALA A 511 -22.08 18.71 -3.41
CA ALA A 511 -23.31 19.13 -4.08
C ALA A 511 -23.74 20.58 -3.75
N ALA A 512 -23.37 21.09 -2.57
CA ALA A 512 -23.66 22.48 -2.17
C ALA A 512 -22.70 23.50 -2.82
N ALA A 513 -21.42 23.15 -2.95
CA ALA A 513 -20.42 24.02 -3.59
C ALA A 513 -20.65 24.17 -5.11
N GLY A 514 -21.07 23.09 -5.80
CA GLY A 514 -21.38 23.13 -7.24
C GLY A 514 -22.60 23.98 -7.62
N ARG A 515 -23.51 24.27 -6.67
CA ARG A 515 -24.72 25.08 -6.91
C ARG A 515 -24.51 26.59 -6.71
N ALA A 516 -23.43 27.01 -6.05
CA ALA A 516 -23.13 28.42 -5.81
C ALA A 516 -22.34 29.10 -6.94
N VAL A 517 -21.75 28.33 -7.86
CA VAL A 517 -20.91 28.86 -8.97
C VAL A 517 -21.69 29.05 -10.28
N LEU A 518 -22.98 28.69 -10.33
CA LEU A 518 -23.83 28.85 -11.53
C LEU A 518 -24.84 30.01 -11.45
N ASN A 519 -24.67 30.95 -10.52
CA ASN A 519 -25.54 32.14 -10.42
C ASN A 519 -24.78 33.42 -10.01
N LEU A 520 -23.63 33.70 -10.65
CA LEU A 520 -23.09 35.06 -10.82
C LEU A 520 -22.43 35.21 -12.19
#